data_AF-A0A7V1V2W6-F1
#
_entry.id   AF-A0A7V1V2W6-F1
#
_cell.length_a   1.000
_cell.length_b   1.000
_cell.length_c   1.000
_cell.angle_alpha   90.00
_cell.angle_beta   90.00
_cell.angle_gamma   90.00
#
_symmetry.space_group_name_H-M   'P 1'
#
loop_
_entity.id
_entity.type
_entity.pdbx_description
1 polymer ?
#
loop_
_entity_poly.entity_id
_entity_poly.type
_entity_poly.pdbx_seq_one_letter_code
_entity_poly.pdbx_strand_id
1 'polypeptide(L)'
;MPCSLVVSVACTLTDQLALHRVTECILQQGGRAFPLSQADVLDAAAVGTIGALVYDLEPGDASAVGFVRRIRAVRPDWPIWLY
;
A
#
# COMPACT_ATOMS: atom_id res chain seq x y z
N MET A 1 2.23 -19.76 20.49
CA MET A 1 1.78 -19.73 19.09
C MET A 1 1.85 -18.28 18.64
N PRO A 2 2.82 -17.84 17.83
CA PRO A 2 2.70 -16.53 17.22
C PRO A 2 1.54 -16.63 16.22
N CYS A 3 0.47 -15.86 16.43
CA CYS A 3 -0.58 -15.71 15.44
C CYS A 3 0.10 -15.27 14.14
N SER A 4 0.06 -16.12 13.12
CA SER A 4 0.56 -15.75 11.78
C SER A 4 -0.40 -14.70 11.22
N LEU A 5 -0.17 -13.44 11.59
CA LEU A 5 -0.90 -12.29 11.08
C LEU A 5 -0.49 -12.14 9.61
N VAL A 6 -1.30 -12.73 8.73
CA VAL A 6 -1.16 -12.52 7.29
C VAL A 6 -1.30 -11.02 7.04
N VAL A 7 -0.21 -10.39 6.58
CA VAL A 7 -0.18 -8.95 6.34
C VAL A 7 -0.87 -8.65 5.01
N SER A 8 -1.95 -7.87 5.08
CA SER A 8 -2.60 -7.28 3.90
C SER A 8 -1.83 -6.03 3.47
N VAL A 9 -1.47 -5.96 2.19
CA VAL A 9 -0.71 -4.86 1.59
C VAL A 9 -1.51 -4.26 0.43
N ALA A 10 -1.75 -2.96 0.49
CA ALA A 10 -2.30 -2.21 -0.65
C ALA A 10 -1.18 -1.93 -1.65
N CYS A 11 -1.47 -2.11 -2.93
CA CYS A 11 -0.56 -1.77 -4.03
C CYS A 11 -1.25 -0.76 -4.95
N THR A 12 -0.68 0.44 -5.06
CA THR A 12 -1.13 1.48 -5.97
C THR A 12 0.03 1.80 -6.90
N LEU A 13 0.15 0.99 -7.97
CA LEU A 13 1.22 1.08 -8.96
C LEU A 13 0.66 1.32 -10.36
N THR A 14 1.23 2.26 -11.10
CA THR A 14 0.77 2.62 -12.46
C THR A 14 1.28 1.61 -13.48
N ASP A 15 2.54 1.19 -13.34
CA ASP A 15 3.14 0.13 -14.16
C ASP A 15 2.57 -1.24 -13.78
N GLN A 16 1.90 -1.89 -14.74
CA GLN A 16 1.31 -3.23 -14.59
C GLN A 16 2.37 -4.32 -14.38
N LEU A 17 3.57 -4.17 -14.97
CA LEU A 17 4.64 -5.13 -14.78
C LEU A 17 5.22 -5.04 -13.37
N ALA A 18 5.44 -3.82 -12.87
CA ALA A 18 5.82 -3.58 -11.49
C ALA A 18 4.76 -4.11 -10.52
N LEU A 19 3.48 -3.82 -10.77
CA LEU A 19 2.36 -4.31 -9.97
C LEU A 19 2.34 -5.84 -9.87
N HIS A 20 2.53 -6.53 -10.99
CA HIS A 20 2.60 -7.98 -11.02
C HIS A 20 3.76 -8.52 -10.17
N ARG A 21 4.97 -8.00 -10.38
CA ARG A 21 6.18 -8.44 -9.64
C ARG A 21 6.06 -8.22 -8.14
N VAL A 22 5.54 -7.06 -7.73
CA VAL A 22 5.35 -6.72 -6.32
C VAL A 22 4.29 -7.63 -5.70
N THR A 23 3.18 -7.87 -6.40
CA THR A 23 2.11 -8.78 -5.96
C THR A 23 2.63 -10.20 -5.76
N GLU A 24 3.38 -10.73 -6.72
CA GLU A 24 4.01 -12.06 -6.61
C GLU A 24 4.97 -12.14 -5.43
N CYS A 25 5.81 -11.13 -5.23
CA CYS A 25 6.75 -11.08 -4.11
C CYS A 25 6.01 -11.12 -2.76
N ILE A 26 4.95 -10.33 -2.59
CA ILE A 26 4.14 -10.30 -1.37
C ILE A 26 3.50 -11.66 -1.09
N LEU A 27 2.94 -12.31 -2.13
CA LEU A 27 2.34 -13.63 -2.01
C LEU A 27 3.37 -14.71 -1.63
N GLN A 28 4.56 -14.67 -2.24
CA GLN A 28 5.66 -15.60 -1.93
C GLN A 28 6.16 -15.48 -0.48
N GLN A 29 6.08 -14.29 0.11
CA GLN A 29 6.41 -14.05 1.52
C GLN A 29 5.24 -14.37 2.48
N GLY A 30 4.12 -14.92 1.98
CA GLY A 30 2.96 -15.30 2.78
C GLY A 30 2.02 -14.13 3.14
N GLY A 31 2.19 -12.97 2.49
CA GLY A 31 1.27 -11.83 2.61
C GLY A 31 0.08 -11.92 1.66
N ARG A 32 -0.75 -10.88 1.68
CA ARG A 32 -1.84 -10.66 0.71
C ARG A 32 -1.67 -9.30 0.06
N ALA A 33 -1.65 -9.25 -1.26
CA ALA A 33 -1.57 -8.01 -2.02
C ALA A 33 -2.95 -7.65 -2.59
N PHE A 34 -3.30 -6.37 -2.53
CA PHE A 34 -4.55 -5.82 -3.04
C PHE A 34 -4.23 -4.64 -3.97
N PRO A 35 -4.42 -4.78 -5.29
CA PRO A 35 -4.35 -3.65 -6.20
C PRO A 35 -5.54 -2.73 -5.90
N LEU A 36 -5.26 -1.52 -5.41
CA LEU A 36 -6.28 -0.57 -4.96
C LEU A 36 -6.05 0.82 -5.55
N SER A 37 -7.15 1.52 -5.79
CA SER A 37 -7.09 2.94 -6.12
C SER A 37 -6.71 3.78 -4.89
N GLN A 38 -6.25 5.01 -5.11
CA GLN A 38 -5.97 5.93 -4.00
C GLN A 38 -7.19 6.15 -3.07
N ALA A 39 -8.40 6.20 -3.64
CA ALA A 39 -9.62 6.37 -2.87
C ALA A 39 -9.84 5.18 -1.93
N ASP A 40 -9.73 3.95 -2.46
CA ASP A 40 -9.92 2.72 -1.67
C ASP A 40 -8.85 2.57 -0.58
N VAL A 41 -7.62 3.04 -0.84
CA VAL A 41 -6.55 3.05 0.18
C VAL A 41 -6.89 3.99 1.33
N LEU A 42 -7.46 5.16 1.07
CA LEU A 42 -7.86 6.10 2.12
C LEU A 42 -8.99 5.51 2.98
N ASP A 43 -9.96 4.86 2.35
CA ASP A 43 -11.05 4.18 3.06
C ASP A 43 -10.50 3.01 3.90
N ALA A 44 -9.60 2.20 3.33
CA ALA A 44 -8.95 1.10 4.05
C ALA A 44 -8.05 1.59 5.20
N ALA A 45 -7.42 2.76 5.04
CA ALA A 45 -6.62 3.40 6.09
C ALA A 45 -7.49 3.76 7.30
N ALA A 46 -8.69 4.27 7.07
CA ALA A 46 -9.63 4.66 8.11
C ALA A 46 -10.22 3.45 8.87
N VAL A 47 -10.47 2.33 8.17
CA VAL A 47 -11.08 1.13 8.77
C VAL A 47 -10.05 0.17 9.37
N GLY A 48 -8.76 0.31 9.01
CA GLY A 48 -7.68 -0.48 9.58
C GLY A 48 -7.52 -1.89 8.99
N THR A 49 -8.11 -2.16 7.84
CA THR A 49 -8.13 -3.49 7.19
C THR A 49 -6.82 -3.87 6.50
N ILE A 50 -5.95 -2.88 6.25
CA ILE A 50 -4.67 -3.06 5.54
C ILE A 50 -3.49 -2.73 6.46
N GLY A 51 -2.46 -3.56 6.39
CA GLY A 51 -1.27 -3.51 7.23
C GLY A 51 -0.13 -2.66 6.65
N ALA A 52 -0.06 -2.48 5.33
CA ALA A 52 0.94 -1.62 4.67
C ALA A 52 0.52 -1.13 3.27
N LEU A 53 1.25 -0.16 2.72
CA LEU A 53 1.04 0.40 1.38
C LEU A 53 2.33 0.37 0.55
N VAL A 54 2.23 -0.06 -0.70
CA VAL A 54 3.22 0.17 -1.76
C VAL A 54 2.63 1.16 -2.77
N TYR A 55 3.32 2.27 -3.00
CA TYR A 55 2.83 3.38 -3.81
C TYR A 55 3.89 3.83 -4.82
N ASP A 56 3.46 4.07 -6.06
CA ASP A 56 4.29 4.54 -7.17
C ASP A 56 4.51 6.05 -7.07
N LEU A 57 5.74 6.48 -6.78
CA LEU A 57 6.05 7.90 -6.66
C LEU A 57 6.71 8.40 -7.94
N GLU A 58 5.92 8.98 -8.85
CA GLU A 58 6.48 9.60 -10.05
C GLU A 58 7.21 10.93 -9.72
N PRO A 59 8.35 11.22 -10.38
CA PRO A 59 9.06 12.47 -10.20
C PRO A 59 8.19 13.68 -10.56
N GLY A 60 7.99 14.59 -9.61
CA GLY A 60 7.20 15.81 -9.81
C GLY A 60 5.71 15.65 -9.51
N ASP A 61 5.27 14.49 -9.02
CA ASP A 61 3.88 14.27 -8.63
C ASP A 61 3.56 14.94 -7.28
N ALA A 62 3.16 16.21 -7.33
CA ALA A 62 2.65 16.92 -6.16
C ALA A 62 1.40 16.26 -5.56
N SER A 63 0.65 15.48 -6.35
CA SER A 63 -0.54 14.78 -5.89
C SER A 63 -0.17 13.61 -4.96
N ALA A 64 0.92 12.89 -5.25
CA ALA A 64 1.46 11.85 -4.38
C ALA A 64 1.83 12.36 -2.98
N VAL A 65 2.48 13.53 -2.89
CA VAL A 65 2.82 14.13 -1.58
C VAL A 65 1.54 14.45 -0.79
N GLY A 66 0.52 14.99 -1.47
CA GLY A 66 -0.79 15.25 -0.87
C GLY A 66 -1.47 13.97 -0.37
N PHE A 67 -1.40 12.91 -1.17
CA PHE A 67 -1.94 11.59 -0.83
C PHE A 67 -1.26 10.98 0.39
N VAL A 68 0.08 10.89 0.40
CA VAL A 68 0.85 10.36 1.53
C VAL A 68 0.61 11.16 2.81
N ARG A 69 0.47 12.50 2.71
CA ARG A 69 0.12 13.36 3.85
C ARG A 69 -1.25 13.01 4.44
N ARG A 70 -2.28 12.79 3.60
CA ARG A 70 -3.62 12.38 4.07
C ARG A 70 -3.57 11.04 4.78
N ILE A 71 -2.82 10.09 4.23
CA ILE A 71 -2.62 8.78 4.86
C ILE A 71 -1.95 8.91 6.23
N ARG A 72 -0.83 9.64 6.31
CA ARG A 72 -0.09 9.84 7.56
C ARG A 72 -0.90 10.56 8.63
N ALA A 73 -1.84 11.42 8.24
CA ALA A 73 -2.75 12.08 9.19
C ALA A 73 -3.70 11.09 9.88
N VAL A 74 -4.13 10.03 9.18
CA VAL A 74 -5.05 9.01 9.73
C VAL A 74 -4.28 7.86 10.38
N ARG A 75 -3.15 7.45 9.78
CA ARG A 75 -2.30 6.35 10.26
C ARG A 75 -0.82 6.78 10.26
N PRO A 76 -0.34 7.45 11.32
CA PRO A 76 1.02 7.97 11.37
C PRO A 76 2.08 6.86 11.31
N ASP A 77 1.81 5.69 11.88
CA ASP A 77 2.76 4.57 11.96
C ASP A 77 2.69 3.60 10.77
N TRP A 78 1.84 3.88 9.78
CA TRP A 78 1.61 2.92 8.69
C TRP A 78 2.86 2.78 7.81
N PRO A 79 3.36 1.56 7.55
CA PRO A 79 4.46 1.39 6.61
C PRO A 79 4.01 1.74 5.19
N ILE A 80 4.76 2.65 4.56
CA ILE A 80 4.58 3.07 3.18
C ILE A 80 5.91 2.86 2.47
N TRP A 81 5.93 2.00 1.46
CA TRP A 81 7.07 1.84 0.56
C TRP A 81 6.79 2.60 -0.73
N LEU A 82 7.74 3.42 -1.12
CA LEU A 82 7.70 4.18 -2.36
C LEU A 82 8.45 3.36 -3.42
N TYR A 83 7.75 3.07 -4.51
CA TYR A 83 8.30 2.42 -5.70
C TYR A 83 8.76 3.49 -6.68
#